data_AF-A0A9X7W216-F1
#
_entry.id   AF-A0A9X7W216-F1
#
_cell.length_a   1.000
_cell.length_b   1.000
_cell.length_c   1.000
_cell.angle_alpha   90.00
_cell.angle_beta   90.00
_cell.angle_gamma   90.00
#
_symmetry.space_group_name_H-M   'P 1'
#
loop_
_entity.id
_entity.type
_entity.pdbx_description
1 polymer ?
#
loop_
_entity_poly.entity_id
_entity_poly.type
_entity_poly.pdbx_seq_one_letter_code
_entity_poly.pdbx_strand_id
1 'polypeptide(L)'
;MPCPGVTTGRVEIPGEDYGQIQQAVDSGRNLWRLSPVRTAQVVGTQHLGLRERDSYTFVEQYYDPGSGLQHAVVRVRHQSCSYLVELYQPERQGPKGIWVVTEIIEV
;
A
#
# COMPACT_ATOMS: atom_id res chain seq x y z
N MET A 1 13.81 -20.43 3.95
CA MET A 1 13.12 -20.70 2.68
C MET A 1 12.45 -19.40 2.27
N PRO A 2 12.58 -18.94 1.02
CA PRO A 2 11.79 -17.79 0.55
C PRO A 2 10.31 -18.14 0.73
N CYS A 3 9.49 -17.21 1.22
CA CYS A 3 8.06 -17.48 1.34
C CYS A 3 7.45 -17.50 -0.08
N PRO A 4 7.04 -18.68 -0.58
CA PRO A 4 6.60 -18.78 -1.96
C PRO A 4 5.25 -18.09 -2.12
N GLY A 5 5.11 -17.31 -3.20
CA GLY A 5 3.84 -16.75 -3.64
C GLY A 5 3.59 -15.29 -3.27
N VAL A 6 4.48 -14.62 -2.52
CA VAL A 6 4.43 -13.16 -2.34
C VAL A 6 5.17 -12.48 -3.48
N THR A 7 4.53 -11.54 -4.17
CA THR A 7 5.17 -10.73 -5.22
C THR A 7 6.00 -9.63 -4.57
N THR A 8 7.28 -9.55 -4.94
CA THR A 8 8.23 -8.52 -4.49
C THR A 8 8.72 -7.67 -5.66
N GLY A 9 9.30 -6.50 -5.35
CA GLY A 9 9.73 -5.49 -6.30
C GLY A 9 8.68 -4.42 -6.55
N ARG A 10 8.89 -3.61 -7.59
CA ARG A 10 7.95 -2.56 -8.02
C ARG A 10 6.65 -3.17 -8.51
N VAL A 11 5.54 -2.65 -8.02
CA VAL A 11 4.19 -3.14 -8.32
C VAL A 11 3.40 -2.04 -9.01
N GLU A 12 2.74 -2.40 -10.10
CA GLU A 12 1.72 -1.57 -10.74
C GLU A 12 0.44 -2.40 -10.82
N ILE A 13 -0.62 -1.95 -10.14
CA ILE A 13 -1.89 -2.66 -10.12
C ILE A 13 -2.65 -2.33 -11.42
N PRO A 14 -2.90 -3.31 -12.30
CA PRO A 14 -3.52 -3.03 -13.59
C PRO A 14 -4.96 -2.55 -13.42
N GLY A 15 -5.31 -1.47 -14.12
CA GLY A 15 -6.67 -0.93 -14.16
C GLY A 15 -7.04 -0.01 -13.00
N GLU A 16 -6.09 0.38 -12.13
CA GLU A 16 -6.34 1.45 -11.15
C GLU A 16 -6.30 2.82 -11.83
N ASP A 17 -7.46 3.47 -11.90
CA ASP A 17 -7.57 4.91 -12.19
C ASP A 17 -7.61 5.67 -10.86
N TYR A 18 -6.47 6.26 -10.49
CA TYR A 18 -6.31 6.93 -9.20
C TYR A 18 -7.26 8.12 -9.02
N GLY A 19 -7.58 8.85 -10.10
CA GLY A 19 -8.54 9.94 -10.08
C GLY A 19 -9.96 9.46 -9.75
N GLN A 20 -10.41 8.37 -10.38
CA GLN A 20 -11.70 7.75 -10.07
C GLN A 20 -11.74 7.17 -8.65
N ILE A 21 -10.65 6.54 -8.20
CA ILE A 21 -10.56 6.01 -6.84
C ILE A 21 -10.62 7.15 -5.81
N GLN A 22 -9.93 8.27 -6.07
CA GLN A 22 -9.98 9.46 -5.21
C GLN A 22 -11.40 10.04 -5.15
N GLN A 23 -12.12 10.14 -6.28
CA GLN A 23 -13.52 10.57 -6.29
C GLN A 23 -14.44 9.60 -5.52
N ALA A 24 -14.19 8.29 -5.63
CA ALA A 24 -14.94 7.30 -4.87
C ALA A 24 -14.75 7.51 -3.35
N VAL A 25 -13.53 7.78 -2.91
CA VAL A 25 -13.20 8.09 -1.51
C VAL A 25 -13.81 9.42 -1.05
N ASP A 26 -13.75 10.44 -1.89
CA ASP A 26 -14.38 11.74 -1.61
C ASP A 26 -15.91 11.63 -1.48
N SER A 27 -16.53 10.65 -2.14
CA SER A 27 -17.96 10.31 -2.01
C SER A 27 -18.28 9.32 -0.87
N GLY A 28 -17.31 8.99 -0.02
CA GLY A 28 -17.50 8.13 1.14
C GLY A 28 -17.39 6.62 0.86
N ARG A 29 -16.98 6.22 -0.35
CA ARG A 29 -16.77 4.81 -0.73
C ARG A 29 -15.30 4.44 -0.63
N ASN A 30 -14.98 3.15 -0.47
CA ASN A 30 -13.59 2.67 -0.43
C ASN A 30 -12.68 3.41 0.58
N LEU A 31 -13.23 3.85 1.71
CA LEU A 31 -12.51 4.63 2.73
C LEU A 31 -11.25 3.92 3.28
N TRP A 32 -11.14 2.60 3.08
CA TRP A 32 -9.94 1.83 3.36
C TRP A 32 -8.70 2.39 2.63
N ARG A 33 -8.87 3.05 1.47
CA ARG A 33 -7.79 3.71 0.72
C ARG A 33 -7.15 4.90 1.46
N LEU A 34 -7.80 5.45 2.49
CA LEU A 34 -7.25 6.55 3.30
C LEU A 34 -6.26 6.07 4.36
N SER A 35 -6.19 4.77 4.63
CA SER A 35 -5.27 4.18 5.60
C SER A 35 -4.19 3.41 4.86
N PRO A 36 -2.89 3.73 5.05
CA PRO A 36 -1.81 3.01 4.37
C PRO A 36 -1.81 1.52 4.75
N VAL A 37 -2.11 1.21 6.02
CA VAL A 37 -2.21 -0.17 6.52
C VAL A 37 -3.35 -0.93 5.86
N ARG A 38 -4.56 -0.35 5.79
CA ARG A 38 -5.69 -1.03 5.14
C ARG A 38 -5.52 -1.14 3.63
N THR A 39 -4.94 -0.14 2.99
CA THR A 39 -4.55 -0.24 1.57
C THR A 39 -3.57 -1.39 1.35
N ALA A 40 -2.48 -1.46 2.10
CA ALA A 40 -1.49 -2.53 1.99
C ALA A 40 -2.13 -3.91 2.21
N GLN A 41 -3.08 -4.02 3.15
CA GLN A 41 -3.78 -5.27 3.42
C GLN A 41 -4.72 -5.68 2.28
N VAL A 42 -5.57 -4.78 1.78
CA VAL A 42 -6.54 -5.09 0.72
C VAL A 42 -5.83 -5.39 -0.58
N VAL A 43 -4.93 -4.50 -1.02
CA VAL A 43 -4.18 -4.67 -2.27
C VAL A 43 -3.23 -5.87 -2.17
N GLY A 44 -2.55 -6.02 -1.02
CA GLY A 44 -1.67 -7.14 -0.75
C GLY A 44 -2.37 -8.49 -0.87
N THR A 45 -3.58 -8.60 -0.32
CA THR A 45 -4.39 -9.82 -0.38
C THR A 45 -4.91 -10.10 -1.79
N GLN A 46 -5.33 -9.07 -2.52
CA GLN A 46 -5.95 -9.23 -3.84
C GLN A 46 -4.94 -9.48 -4.95
N HIS A 47 -3.73 -8.91 -4.86
CA HIS A 47 -2.80 -8.86 -5.98
C HIS A 47 -1.40 -9.41 -5.69
N LEU A 48 -0.97 -9.49 -4.42
CA LEU A 48 0.46 -9.63 -4.09
C LEU A 48 0.76 -10.89 -3.28
N GLY A 49 -0.22 -11.77 -3.11
CA GLY A 49 -0.07 -13.06 -2.42
C GLY A 49 0.07 -12.98 -0.90
N LEU A 50 -0.06 -11.77 -0.33
CA LEU A 50 -0.23 -11.59 1.11
C LEU A 50 -1.61 -12.11 1.54
N ARG A 51 -1.81 -12.27 2.84
CA ARG A 51 -3.08 -12.77 3.42
C ARG A 51 -3.67 -11.73 4.33
N GLU A 52 -5.00 -11.74 4.44
CA GLU A 52 -5.73 -10.86 5.34
C GLU A 52 -5.29 -11.05 6.81
N ARG A 53 -4.92 -12.29 7.18
CA ARG A 53 -4.48 -12.68 8.53
C ARG A 53 -3.01 -12.40 8.82
N ASP A 54 -2.26 -11.88 7.85
CA ASP A 54 -0.88 -11.45 8.10
C ASP A 54 -0.87 -10.26 9.06
N SER A 55 0.27 -10.03 9.71
CA SER A 55 0.41 -8.88 10.61
C SER A 55 0.88 -7.67 9.83
N TYR A 56 0.05 -6.63 9.75
CA TYR A 56 0.38 -5.35 9.10
C TYR A 56 0.65 -4.30 10.18
N THR A 57 1.86 -3.77 10.20
CA THR A 57 2.31 -2.78 11.18
C THR A 57 2.75 -1.52 10.45
N PHE A 58 2.12 -0.40 10.74
CA PHE A 58 2.59 0.91 10.27
C PHE A 58 3.99 1.18 10.83
N VAL A 59 4.93 1.54 9.95
CA VAL A 59 6.31 1.85 10.34
C VAL A 59 6.48 3.36 10.39
N GLU A 60 6.26 4.02 9.26
CA GLU A 60 6.45 5.46 9.15
C GLU A 60 5.64 6.07 7.99
N GLN A 61 5.52 7.39 8.02
CA GLN A 61 5.03 8.22 6.93
C GLN A 61 5.95 9.43 6.82
N TYR A 62 6.33 9.78 5.60
CA TYR A 62 7.23 10.90 5.33
C TYR A 62 6.86 11.60 4.03
N TYR A 63 7.31 12.85 3.90
CA TYR A 63 7.26 13.60 2.64
C TYR A 63 8.59 13.42 1.94
N ASP A 64 8.56 12.97 0.68
CA ASP A 64 9.74 12.90 -0.17
C ASP A 64 9.91 14.21 -0.96
N PRO A 65 10.95 15.02 -0.70
CA PRO A 65 11.20 16.26 -1.43
C PRO A 65 11.52 16.05 -2.91
N GLY A 66 12.02 14.87 -3.30
CA GLY A 66 12.39 14.56 -4.68
C GLY A 66 11.16 14.38 -5.57
N SER A 67 10.19 13.57 -5.12
CA SER A 67 8.92 13.37 -5.83
C SER A 67 7.86 14.43 -5.50
N GLY A 68 7.97 15.10 -4.35
CA GLY A 68 6.94 16.02 -3.85
C GLY A 68 5.70 15.30 -3.31
N LEU A 69 5.80 14.01 -2.99
CA LEU A 69 4.68 13.15 -2.58
C LEU A 69 4.85 12.68 -1.13
N GLN A 70 3.73 12.36 -0.49
CA GLN A 70 3.65 11.66 0.78
C GLN A 70 3.82 10.17 0.54
N HIS A 71 4.69 9.56 1.34
CA HIS A 71 5.00 8.14 1.34
C HIS A 71 4.70 7.55 2.71
N ALA A 72 4.40 6.26 2.73
CA ALA A 72 4.21 5.48 3.95
C ALA A 72 4.82 4.09 3.79
N VAL A 73 5.35 3.56 4.88
CA VAL A 73 5.92 2.22 4.92
C VAL A 73 5.10 1.37 5.89
N VAL A 74 4.67 0.21 5.42
CA VAL A 74 3.95 -0.78 6.22
C VAL A 74 4.77 -2.06 6.24
N ARG A 75 5.12 -2.52 7.44
CA ARG A 75 5.75 -3.83 7.61
C ARG A 75 4.68 -4.92 7.61
N VAL A 76 4.88 -5.96 6.82
CA VAL A 76 4.00 -7.13 6.77
C VAL A 76 4.77 -8.36 7.18
N ARG A 77 4.24 -9.10 8.16
CA ARG A 77 4.77 -10.42 8.53
C ARG A 77 3.88 -11.50 7.93
N HIS A 78 4.40 -12.20 6.93
CA HIS A 78 3.76 -13.33 6.29
C HIS A 78 4.50 -14.61 6.66
N GLN A 79 3.88 -15.44 7.51
CA GLN A 79 4.49 -16.66 8.05
C GLN A 79 5.84 -16.34 8.75
N SER A 80 6.96 -16.87 8.24
CA SER A 80 8.31 -16.61 8.73
C SER A 80 9.01 -15.42 8.06
N CYS A 81 8.44 -14.85 6.99
CA CYS A 81 9.06 -13.78 6.23
C CYS A 81 8.50 -12.41 6.64
N SER A 82 9.33 -11.39 6.48
CA SER A 82 8.96 -10.00 6.72
C SER A 82 9.12 -9.21 5.42
N TYR A 83 8.19 -8.30 5.18
CA TYR A 83 8.19 -7.42 4.02
C TYR A 83 8.00 -5.98 4.46
N LEU A 84 8.54 -5.04 3.70
CA LEU A 84 8.19 -3.64 3.72
C LEU A 84 7.37 -3.34 2.47
N VAL A 85 6.17 -2.81 2.66
CA VAL A 85 5.28 -2.35 1.59
C VAL A 85 5.36 -0.84 1.60
N GLU A 86 5.88 -0.28 0.50
CA GLU A 86 5.92 1.16 0.28
C GLU A 86 4.66 1.61 -0.44
N LEU A 87 4.08 2.69 0.07
CA LEU A 87 2.90 3.32 -0.48
C LEU A 87 3.14 4.81 -0.66
N TYR A 88 2.43 5.41 -1.61
CA TYR A 88 2.44 6.85 -1.81
C TYR A 88 1.04 7.38 -2.11
N GLN A 89 0.88 8.70 -2.04
CA GLN A 89 -0.36 9.38 -2.41
C GLN A 89 -0.21 10.04 -3.80
N PRO A 90 -0.83 9.50 -4.86
CA PRO A 90 -0.65 10.02 -6.23
C PRO A 90 -1.45 11.30 -6.51
N GLU A 91 -2.70 11.39 -6.06
CA GLU A 91 -3.64 12.44 -6.50
C GLU A 91 -3.70 13.64 -5.55
N ARG A 92 -3.73 13.36 -4.25
CA ARG A 92 -3.90 14.37 -3.20
C ARG A 92 -3.02 14.01 -2.03
N GLN A 93 -2.32 15.01 -1.49
CA GLN A 93 -1.48 14.85 -0.32
C GLN A 93 -2.27 15.04 0.98
N GLY A 94 -1.90 14.30 2.04
CA GLY A 94 -2.43 14.45 3.39
C GLY A 94 -3.61 13.52 3.73
N PRO A 95 -4.39 13.83 4.79
CA PRO A 95 -5.35 12.90 5.39
C PRO A 95 -6.50 12.43 4.49
N LYS A 96 -6.76 13.13 3.37
CA LYS A 96 -7.80 12.80 2.38
C LYS A 96 -7.23 12.19 1.10
N GLY A 97 -5.92 11.99 1.02
CA GLY A 97 -5.26 11.35 -0.10
C GLY A 97 -5.41 9.85 -0.06
N ILE A 98 -5.68 9.24 -1.20
CA ILE A 98 -5.64 7.78 -1.34
C ILE A 98 -4.20 7.29 -1.29
N TRP A 99 -3.98 6.13 -0.67
CA TRP A 99 -2.72 5.42 -0.72
C TRP A 99 -2.73 4.38 -1.84
N VAL A 100 -1.59 4.21 -2.49
CA VAL A 100 -1.35 3.21 -3.54
C VAL A 100 -0.03 2.51 -3.26
N VAL A 101 0.00 1.18 -3.40
CA VAL A 101 1.22 0.38 -3.23
C VAL A 101 2.13 0.60 -4.43
N THR A 102 3.41 0.92 -4.19
CA THR A 102 4.41 1.10 -5.25
C THR A 102 5.46 0.00 -5.25
N GLU A 103 5.84 -0.52 -4.09
CA GLU A 103 6.93 -1.48 -3.98
C GLU A 103 6.77 -2.40 -2.78
N ILE A 104 7.24 -3.64 -2.90
CA ILE A 104 7.35 -4.60 -1.81
C ILE A 104 8.77 -5.13 -1.73
N ILE A 105 9.40 -5.01 -0.56
CA ILE A 105 10.78 -5.42 -0.31
C ILE A 105 10.77 -6.50 0.78
N GLU A 106 11.42 -7.64 0.54
CA GLU A 106 11.64 -8.66 1.58
C GLU A 106 12.81 -8.24 2.50
N VAL A 107 12.65 -8.39 3.82
CA VAL A 107 13.61 -7.95 4.85
C VAL A 107 13.95 -9.02 5.89
#